data_AF-A0A835IMW2-F1
#
_entry.id   AF-A0A835IMW2-F1
#
_cell.length_a   1.000
_cell.length_b   1.000
_cell.length_c   1.000
_cell.angle_alpha   90.00
_cell.angle_beta   90.00
_cell.angle_gamma   90.00
#
_symmetry.space_group_name_H-M   'P 1'
#
loop_
_entity.id
_entity.type
_entity.pdbx_description
1 polymer ?
#
loop_
_entity_poly.entity_id
_entity_poly.type
_entity_poly.pdbx_seq_one_letter_code
_entity_poly.pdbx_strand_id
1 'polypeptide(L)'
;MNNNFNESKVSNRPTAKQLWKPHVGMLEMGVLGVTGLMPMNIKEGKGSTTDAYCIAKYGQKWVRTLTVIANLVPKWNEQYTWEVFDPCTVVIVGVYRCDSWSV
;
A
#
# COMPACT_ATOMS: atom_id res chain seq x y z
N MET A 1 27.18 -31.25 -44.98
CA MET A 1 25.95 -31.04 -44.19
C MET A 1 26.36 -30.70 -42.77
N ASN A 2 26.37 -29.42 -42.40
CA ASN A 2 26.74 -28.98 -41.05
C ASN A 2 25.47 -28.68 -40.26
N ASN A 3 25.15 -29.57 -39.33
CA ASN A 3 24.05 -29.43 -38.37
C ASN A 3 24.46 -28.42 -37.29
N ASN A 4 24.23 -27.14 -37.55
CA ASN A 4 24.26 -26.12 -36.50
C ASN A 4 22.90 -26.08 -35.83
N PHE A 5 22.75 -26.93 -34.81
CA PHE A 5 21.66 -26.85 -33.84
C PHE A 5 21.83 -25.52 -33.11
N ASN A 6 21.15 -24.47 -33.59
CA ASN A 6 21.03 -23.21 -32.88
C ASN A 6 20.14 -23.47 -31.66
N GLU A 7 20.77 -23.99 -30.61
CA GLU A 7 20.24 -24.04 -29.27
C GLU A 7 20.03 -22.59 -28.83
N SER A 8 18.86 -22.07 -29.19
CA SER A 8 18.34 -20.84 -28.61
C SER A 8 18.30 -21.10 -27.11
N LYS A 9 19.27 -20.54 -26.40
CA LYS A 9 19.30 -20.49 -24.93
C LYS A 9 17.97 -19.92 -24.47
N VAL A 10 17.00 -20.79 -24.20
CA VAL A 10 15.81 -20.46 -23.42
C VAL A 10 16.30 -20.28 -22.00
N SER A 11 16.77 -19.07 -21.71
CA SER A 11 17.04 -18.63 -20.36
C SER A 11 15.72 -18.60 -19.61
N ASN A 12 15.45 -19.67 -18.86
CA ASN A 12 14.34 -19.78 -17.91
C ASN A 12 14.60 -18.86 -16.70
N ARG A 13 14.62 -17.54 -16.94
CA ARG A 13 14.70 -16.50 -15.92
C ARG A 13 13.30 -15.92 -15.72
N PRO A 14 12.48 -16.48 -14.82
CA PRO A 14 11.11 -16.01 -14.57
C PRO A 14 11.02 -14.53 -14.17
N THR A 15 12.13 -13.93 -13.73
CA THR A 15 12.25 -12.51 -13.34
C THR A 15 12.76 -11.59 -14.46
N ALA A 16 12.95 -12.10 -15.69
CA ALA A 16 13.38 -11.26 -16.81
C ALA A 16 12.28 -10.23 -17.14
N LYS A 17 12.56 -8.94 -16.91
CA LYS A 17 11.62 -7.81 -17.13
C LYS A 17 11.03 -7.77 -18.55
N GLN A 18 11.72 -8.36 -19.52
CA GLN A 18 11.30 -8.44 -20.92
C GLN A 18 10.08 -9.36 -21.16
N LEU A 19 9.74 -10.22 -20.18
CA LEU A 19 8.57 -11.11 -20.22
C LEU A 19 7.36 -10.55 -19.45
N TRP A 20 7.51 -9.41 -18.76
CA TRP A 20 6.42 -8.83 -17.98
C TRP A 20 5.43 -8.18 -18.92
N LYS A 21 4.14 -8.39 -18.67
CA LYS A 21 3.10 -7.64 -19.36
C LYS A 21 3.34 -6.16 -19.09
N PRO A 22 3.33 -5.29 -20.12
CA PRO A 22 3.42 -3.85 -19.90
C PRO A 22 2.26 -3.43 -18.98
N HIS A 23 2.50 -2.44 -18.13
CA HIS A 23 1.41 -1.86 -17.36
C HIS A 23 0.43 -1.17 -18.32
N VAL A 24 -0.86 -1.29 -18.02
CA VAL A 24 -1.99 -0.71 -18.78
C VAL A 24 -2.15 0.78 -18.43
N GLY A 25 -1.66 1.22 -17.28
CA GLY A 25 -1.69 2.62 -16.87
C GLY A 25 -1.07 2.86 -15.50
N MET A 26 -1.38 4.02 -14.91
CA MET A 26 -0.91 4.42 -13.58
C MET A 26 -2.11 4.84 -12.72
N LEU A 27 -2.15 4.36 -11.48
CA LEU A 27 -3.12 4.75 -10.47
C LEU A 27 -2.44 5.73 -9.50
N GLU A 28 -3.00 6.92 -9.35
CA GLU A 28 -2.60 7.88 -8.33
C GLU A 28 -3.66 7.94 -7.22
N MET A 29 -3.22 7.81 -5.97
CA MET A 29 -4.09 7.83 -4.81
C MET A 29 -3.58 8.81 -3.77
N GLY A 30 -4.43 9.77 -3.40
CA GLY A 30 -4.21 10.66 -2.26
C GLY A 30 -4.91 10.12 -1.00
N VAL A 31 -4.15 9.92 0.06
CA VAL A 31 -4.65 9.64 1.42
C VAL A 31 -4.60 10.95 2.22
N LEU A 32 -5.71 11.68 2.20
CA LEU A 32 -5.78 13.03 2.78
C LEU A 32 -5.94 13.00 4.30
N GLY A 33 -6.88 12.21 4.79
CA GLY A 33 -7.24 12.17 6.20
C GLY A 33 -8.56 11.45 6.43
N VAL A 34 -8.96 11.36 7.69
CA VAL A 34 -10.28 10.85 8.07
C VAL A 34 -10.88 11.75 9.15
N THR A 35 -12.21 11.77 9.21
CA THR A 35 -12.98 12.47 10.24
C THR A 35 -13.88 11.46 10.95
N GLY A 36 -14.28 11.77 12.19
CA GLY A 36 -15.22 10.92 12.92
C GLY A 36 -14.62 9.62 13.45
N LEU A 37 -13.30 9.58 13.72
CA LEU A 37 -12.73 8.45 14.44
C LEU A 37 -13.33 8.39 15.84
N MET A 38 -13.81 7.20 16.20
CA MET A 38 -14.28 6.96 17.56
C MET A 38 -13.09 7.03 18.52
N PRO A 39 -13.25 7.70 19.67
CA PRO A 39 -12.20 7.73 20.68
C PRO A 39 -12.02 6.32 21.26
N MET A 40 -10.82 5.75 21.10
CA MET A 40 -10.56 4.36 21.51
C MET A 40 -9.51 4.25 22.64
N ASN A 41 -8.72 5.28 22.96
CA ASN A 41 -7.93 5.28 24.22
C ASN A 41 -8.69 6.13 25.25
N ILE A 42 -9.14 5.52 26.33
CA ILE A 42 -9.54 6.26 27.53
C ILE A 42 -8.30 6.24 28.43
N LYS A 43 -7.47 7.29 28.35
CA LYS A 43 -6.40 7.49 29.34
C LYS A 43 -7.02 8.29 30.49
N GLU A 44 -7.01 7.74 31.71
CA GLU A 44 -7.62 8.37 32.88
C GLU A 44 -7.24 9.86 32.97
N GLY A 45 -8.24 10.74 32.91
CA GLY A 45 -8.08 12.19 33.06
C GLY A 45 -7.69 12.99 31.82
N LYS A 46 -7.28 12.37 30.69
CA LYS A 46 -7.09 13.07 29.40
C LYS A 46 -8.12 12.55 28.39
N GLY A 47 -8.88 13.47 27.81
CA GLY A 47 -9.94 13.17 26.84
C GLY A 47 -9.52 12.11 25.82
N SER A 48 -10.47 11.30 25.39
CA SER A 48 -10.16 10.08 24.65
C SER A 48 -9.49 10.38 23.30
N THR A 49 -8.27 9.89 23.09
CA THR A 49 -7.50 10.12 21.86
C THR A 49 -7.19 8.82 21.14
N THR A 50 -6.89 8.89 19.84
CA THR A 50 -6.52 7.72 19.03
C THR A 50 -5.28 8.07 18.20
N ASP A 51 -4.33 7.15 18.17
CA ASP A 51 -3.18 7.21 17.26
C ASP A 51 -3.56 6.43 16.01
N ALA A 52 -3.57 7.07 14.84
CA ALA A 52 -4.14 6.50 13.63
C ALA A 52 -3.17 6.54 12.45
N TYR A 53 -3.20 5.49 11.64
CA TYR A 53 -2.54 5.42 10.34
C TYR A 53 -3.45 4.72 9.33
N CYS A 54 -3.17 4.91 8.04
CA CYS A 54 -3.91 4.30 6.95
C CYS A 54 -3.01 3.32 6.20
N ILE A 55 -3.57 2.19 5.79
CA ILE A 55 -2.97 1.27 4.82
C ILE A 55 -3.76 1.37 3.52
N ALA A 56 -3.06 1.53 2.42
CA ALA A 56 -3.62 1.32 1.09
C ALA A 56 -2.94 0.11 0.45
N LYS A 57 -3.73 -0.83 -0.05
CA LYS A 57 -3.27 -2.07 -0.67
C LYS A 57 -3.79 -2.18 -2.10
N TYR A 58 -2.88 -2.47 -3.02
CA TYR A 58 -3.13 -2.68 -4.44
C TYR A 58 -2.50 -4.02 -4.85
N GLY A 59 -3.32 -5.06 -5.00
CA GLY A 59 -2.84 -6.43 -5.23
C GLY A 59 -1.92 -6.91 -4.09
N GLN A 60 -0.67 -7.24 -4.41
CA GLN A 60 0.36 -7.63 -3.43
C GLN A 60 1.19 -6.45 -2.89
N LYS A 61 1.03 -5.25 -3.45
CA LYS A 61 1.72 -4.05 -3.02
C LYS A 61 0.89 -3.34 -1.94
N TRP A 62 1.54 -2.83 -0.92
CA TRP A 62 0.89 -2.05 0.13
C TRP A 62 1.77 -0.88 0.54
N VAL A 63 1.13 0.18 1.00
CA VAL A 63 1.76 1.36 1.59
C VAL A 63 1.08 1.66 2.91
N ARG A 64 1.83 2.29 3.82
CA ARG A 64 1.33 2.73 5.12
C ARG A 64 1.70 4.19 5.32
N THR A 65 0.73 5.01 5.70
CA THR A 65 0.98 6.39 6.06
C THR A 65 1.71 6.49 7.40
N LEU A 66 2.19 7.70 7.71
CA LEU A 66 2.68 8.02 9.03
C LEU A 66 1.56 7.87 10.07
N THR A 67 1.92 7.52 11.30
CA THR A 67 0.96 7.54 12.41
C THR A 67 0.78 8.96 12.89
N VAL A 68 -0.45 9.47 12.88
CA VAL A 68 -0.82 10.72 13.53
C VAL A 68 -1.24 10.41 14.96
N ILE A 69 -0.56 11.02 15.93
CA ILE A 69 -0.72 10.75 17.35
C ILE A 69 -1.82 11.62 17.94
N ALA A 70 -2.60 11.04 18.85
CA ALA A 70 -3.59 11.69 19.69
C ALA A 70 -4.60 12.60 18.96
N ASN A 71 -5.05 12.19 17.76
CA ASN A 71 -5.92 13.00 16.92
C ASN A 71 -7.10 12.18 16.35
N LEU A 72 -8.33 12.65 16.59
CA LEU A 72 -9.56 12.03 16.07
C LEU A 72 -9.90 12.46 14.62
N VAL A 73 -9.14 13.43 14.09
CA VAL A 73 -9.22 13.93 12.72
C VAL A 73 -7.81 13.95 12.11
N PRO A 74 -7.16 12.77 11.96
CA PRO A 74 -5.80 12.70 11.43
C PRO A 74 -5.78 13.14 9.96
N LYS A 75 -4.76 13.91 9.60
CA LYS A 75 -4.47 14.34 8.23
C LYS A 75 -3.09 13.82 7.86
N TRP A 76 -3.03 13.03 6.79
CA TRP A 76 -1.77 12.49 6.26
C TRP A 76 -1.29 13.32 5.08
N ASN A 77 -2.19 13.66 4.15
CA ASN A 77 -1.87 14.34 2.90
C ASN A 77 -0.74 13.65 2.12
N GLU A 78 -0.77 12.31 2.12
CA GLU A 78 0.22 11.49 1.44
C GLU A 78 -0.32 11.04 0.09
N GLN A 79 0.52 11.01 -0.95
CA GLN A 79 0.16 10.56 -2.29
C GLN A 79 1.01 9.37 -2.69
N TYR A 80 0.36 8.36 -3.25
CA TYR A 80 0.99 7.12 -3.69
C TYR A 80 0.63 6.83 -5.14
N THR A 81 1.54 6.17 -5.83
CA THR A 81 1.36 5.78 -7.23
C THR A 81 1.65 4.29 -7.42
N TRP A 82 0.83 3.63 -8.25
CA TRP A 82 1.04 2.24 -8.63
C TRP A 82 0.87 2.06 -10.14
N GLU A 83 1.75 1.25 -10.72
CA GLU A 83 1.55 0.73 -12.07
C GLU A 83 0.37 -0.25 -12.09
N VAL A 84 -0.58 -0.03 -13.01
CA VAL A 84 -1.78 -0.85 -13.18
C VAL A 84 -1.52 -1.91 -14.23
N PHE A 85 -1.57 -3.19 -13.87
CA PHE A 85 -1.42 -4.31 -14.80
C PHE A 85 -2.76 -4.96 -15.16
N ASP A 86 -3.76 -4.85 -14.29
CA ASP A 86 -5.12 -5.36 -14.49
C ASP A 86 -6.12 -4.34 -13.93
N PRO A 87 -7.02 -3.76 -14.76
CA PRO A 87 -8.02 -2.79 -14.32
C PRO A 87 -9.03 -3.35 -13.30
N CYS A 88 -9.15 -4.67 -13.19
CA CYS A 88 -10.01 -5.33 -12.21
C CYS A 88 -9.35 -5.48 -10.83
N THR A 89 -8.10 -5.02 -10.65
CA THR A 89 -7.42 -5.08 -9.37
C THR A 89 -8.11 -4.18 -8.35
N VAL A 90 -8.60 -4.78 -7.27
CA VAL A 90 -9.26 -4.04 -6.18
C VAL A 90 -8.22 -3.28 -5.34
N VAL A 91 -8.53 -2.02 -5.08
CA VAL A 91 -7.82 -1.20 -4.09
C VAL A 91 -8.53 -1.32 -2.76
N ILE A 92 -7.79 -1.64 -1.70
CA ILE A 92 -8.31 -1.74 -0.33
C ILE A 92 -7.69 -0.63 0.50
N VAL A 93 -8.52 0.12 1.21
CA VAL A 93 -8.09 1.18 2.14
C VAL A 93 -8.62 0.85 3.52
N GLY A 94 -7.74 0.87 4.51
CA GLY A 94 -8.11 0.63 5.91
C GLY A 94 -7.41 1.61 6.82
N VAL A 95 -8.16 2.15 7.80
CA VAL A 95 -7.60 2.96 8.88
C VAL A 95 -7.43 2.08 10.10
N TYR A 96 -6.23 2.12 10.67
CA TYR A 96 -5.83 1.32 11.80
C TYR A 96 -5.35 2.20 12.94
N ARG A 97 -5.44 1.66 14.14
CA ARG A 97 -4.90 2.27 15.34
C ARG A 97 -3.47 1.77 15.57
N CYS A 98 -2.59 2.68 15.97
CA CYS A 98 -1.29 2.32 16.53
C CYS A 98 -1.44 2.24 18.05
N ASP A 99 -1.59 1.05 18.61
CA ASP A 99 -1.35 0.88 20.02
C ASP A 99 0.17 0.94 20.26
N SER A 100 0.61 1.92 21.04
CA SER A 100 1.94 1.82 21.65
C SER A 100 1.88 0.60 22.55
N TRP A 101 2.73 -0.39 22.28
CA TRP A 101 2.91 -1.56 23.11
C TRP A 101 3.39 -1.05 24.47
N SER A 102 2.47 -0.90 25.42
CA SER A 102 2.84 -0.78 26.82
C SER A 102 3.23 -2.17 27.28
N VAL A 103 4.50 -2.50 27.03
CA VAL A 103 5.26 -3.50 27.80
C VAL A 103 5.84 -2.85 29.05
#